data_AF-A0A557SX37-F1
#
_entry.id   AF-A0A557SX37-F1
#
_cell.length_a   1.000
_cell.length_b   1.000
_cell.length_c   1.000
_cell.angle_alpha   90.00
_cell.angle_beta   90.00
_cell.angle_gamma   90.00
#
_symmetry.space_group_name_H-M   'P 1'
#
loop_
_entity.id
_entity.type
_entity.pdbx_description
1 polymer ?
#
loop_
_entity_poly.entity_id
_entity_poly.type
_entity_poly.pdbx_seq_one_letter_code
_entity_poly.pdbx_strand_id
1 'polypeptide(L)'
;MVFCRHCGKDFPLEDITFCPVCGKPQQHGASNTLVTTPTKNPGAAVLIALIAGLFGFEGIGHIYLSQIGKGIGLLLIGWILSASAFLFVLGGIFIAAIILGIGVFVFWIWQAYDANKQAKYYNTFLLQNGKPPW
;
A
#
# COMPACT_ATOMS: atom_id res chain seq x y z
N MET A 1 -24.44 24.15 2.81
CA MET A 1 -25.84 23.70 2.77
C MET A 1 -25.92 22.25 3.27
N VAL A 2 -26.91 21.90 4.08
CA VAL A 2 -27.17 20.54 4.58
C VAL A 2 -28.45 20.03 3.89
N PHE A 3 -28.39 18.86 3.26
CA PHE A 3 -29.50 18.26 2.51
C PHE A 3 -30.22 17.18 3.33
N CYS A 4 -31.54 17.33 3.48
CA CYS A 4 -32.39 16.39 4.19
C CYS A 4 -32.83 15.22 3.29
N ARG A 5 -32.27 14.02 3.50
CA ARG A 5 -32.60 12.80 2.73
C ARG A 5 -34.06 12.35 2.82
N HIS A 6 -34.80 12.82 3.83
CA HIS A 6 -36.18 12.40 4.07
C HIS A 6 -37.22 13.39 3.52
N CYS A 7 -36.84 14.65 3.33
CA CYS A 7 -37.76 15.73 2.97
C CYS A 7 -37.34 16.48 1.69
N GLY A 8 -36.13 16.23 1.19
CA GLY A 8 -35.65 16.76 -0.08
C GLY A 8 -35.30 18.25 -0.07
N LYS A 9 -35.29 18.89 1.11
CA LYS A 9 -34.95 20.31 1.26
C LYS A 9 -33.51 20.52 1.70
N ASP A 10 -32.93 21.60 1.23
CA ASP A 10 -31.61 22.11 1.57
C ASP A 10 -31.71 23.29 2.54
N PHE A 11 -30.80 23.32 3.51
CA PHE A 11 -30.74 24.36 4.54
C PHE A 11 -29.32 24.95 4.64
N PRO A 12 -29.15 26.22 5.07
CA PRO A 12 -27.84 26.81 5.34
C PRO A 12 -27.08 26.04 6.44
N LEU A 13 -25.73 26.14 6.47
CA LEU A 13 -24.78 25.44 7.36
C LEU A 13 -24.85 25.88 8.84
N GLU A 14 -26.04 26.17 9.33
CA GLU A 14 -26.26 26.33 10.77
C GLU A 14 -26.35 24.92 11.37
N ASP A 15 -25.92 24.74 12.61
CA ASP A 15 -25.84 23.44 13.27
C ASP A 15 -27.25 22.84 13.55
N ILE A 16 -27.96 22.42 12.50
CA ILE A 16 -29.29 21.81 12.51
C ILE A 16 -29.22 20.32 12.88
N THR A 17 -29.43 20.00 14.17
CA THR A 17 -29.41 18.61 14.68
C THR A 17 -30.67 17.84 14.29
N PHE A 18 -31.76 18.57 14.06
CA PHE A 18 -33.06 18.04 13.67
C PHE A 18 -33.61 18.85 12.50
N CYS A 19 -34.13 18.18 11.47
CA CYS A 19 -34.70 18.88 10.33
C CYS A 19 -35.95 19.67 10.76
N PRO A 20 -36.03 20.99 10.49
CA PRO A 20 -37.16 21.82 10.91
C PRO A 20 -38.47 21.49 10.17
N VAL A 21 -38.41 20.74 9.06
CA VAL A 21 -39.58 20.42 8.23
C VAL A 21 -40.15 19.03 8.52
N CYS A 22 -39.30 18.03 8.79
CA CYS A 22 -39.76 16.65 9.03
C CYS A 22 -39.48 16.13 10.45
N GLY A 23 -38.81 16.92 11.29
CA GLY A 23 -38.49 16.57 12.68
C GLY A 23 -37.49 15.42 12.86
N LYS A 24 -36.96 14.85 11.76
CA LYS A 24 -36.01 13.74 11.84
C LYS A 24 -34.61 14.24 12.19
N PRO A 25 -33.88 13.53 13.07
CA PRO A 25 -32.49 13.88 13.37
C PRO A 25 -31.68 13.89 12.08
N GLN A 26 -31.00 14.99 11.83
CA GLN A 26 -30.00 15.09 10.77
C GLN A 26 -28.67 14.75 11.43
N GLN A 27 -27.99 13.72 10.94
CA GLN A 27 -26.61 13.54 11.31
C GLN A 27 -25.85 14.69 10.69
N HIS A 28 -25.44 15.65 11.52
CA HIS A 28 -24.38 16.57 11.17
C HIS A 28 -23.19 15.76 10.69
N GLY A 29 -23.09 15.65 9.38
CA GLY A 29 -21.82 15.45 8.73
C GLY A 29 -21.01 16.71 9.02
N ALA A 30 -20.49 16.82 10.24
CA ALA A 30 -19.11 17.20 10.39
C ALA A 30 -18.36 16.24 9.48
N SER A 31 -18.19 16.66 8.23
CA SER A 31 -17.18 16.18 7.31
C SER A 31 -15.81 16.56 7.86
N ASN A 32 -15.57 16.31 9.16
CA ASN A 32 -14.34 15.67 9.54
C ASN A 32 -14.46 14.27 8.96
N THR A 33 -14.18 14.18 7.66
CA THR A 33 -13.56 13.00 7.09
C THR A 33 -12.25 12.89 7.87
N LEU A 34 -12.34 12.39 9.10
CA LEU A 34 -11.25 11.67 9.71
C LEU A 34 -10.98 10.63 8.66
N VAL A 35 -9.94 10.89 7.89
CA VAL A 35 -9.43 9.96 6.92
C VAL A 35 -8.99 8.79 7.78
N THR A 36 -9.92 7.87 8.01
CA THR A 36 -9.72 6.56 8.63
C THR A 36 -8.96 5.72 7.61
N THR A 37 -7.91 6.27 7.01
CA THR A 37 -6.92 5.46 6.32
C THR A 37 -6.01 4.98 7.44
N PRO A 38 -6.15 3.70 7.87
CA PRO A 38 -5.34 3.19 8.95
C PRO A 38 -3.86 3.36 8.58
N THR A 39 -3.10 3.98 9.48
CA THR A 39 -1.63 4.06 9.34
C THR A 39 -1.08 2.66 9.14
N LYS A 40 -0.22 2.49 8.14
CA LYS A 40 0.32 1.16 7.79
C LYS A 40 1.52 0.87 8.69
N ASN A 41 1.58 -0.33 9.26
CA ASN A 41 2.72 -0.71 10.07
C ASN A 41 3.91 -1.08 9.16
N PRO A 42 5.04 -0.35 9.21
CA PRO A 42 6.21 -0.63 8.38
C PRO A 42 6.82 -2.01 8.67
N GLY A 43 6.75 -2.49 9.92
CA GLY A 43 7.25 -3.80 10.29
C GLY A 43 6.46 -4.94 9.66
N ALA A 44 5.14 -4.78 9.52
CA ALA A 44 4.30 -5.75 8.81
C ALA A 44 4.64 -5.81 7.32
N ALA A 45 4.86 -4.66 6.68
CA ALA A 45 5.26 -4.61 5.27
C ALA A 45 6.59 -5.33 5.00
N VAL A 46 7.57 -5.15 5.90
CA VAL A 46 8.87 -5.82 5.82
C VAL A 46 8.74 -7.32 6.08
N LEU A 47 7.98 -7.72 7.11
CA LEU A 47 7.78 -9.13 7.43
C LEU A 47 7.10 -9.87 6.27
N ILE A 48 6.09 -9.25 5.66
CA ILE A 48 5.41 -9.79 4.49
C ILE A 48 6.39 -9.87 3.31
N ALA A 49 7.21 -8.84 3.06
CA ALA A 49 8.21 -8.86 1.98
C ALA A 49 9.26 -9.97 2.18
N LEU A 50 9.75 -10.17 3.40
CA LEU A 50 10.74 -11.19 3.72
C LEU A 50 10.15 -12.61 3.60
N ILE A 51 8.97 -12.85 4.19
CA ILE A 51 8.32 -14.16 4.11
C ILE A 51 7.93 -14.48 2.67
N ALA A 52 7.30 -13.55 1.96
CA ALA A 52 6.89 -13.75 0.58
C ALA A 52 8.10 -13.90 -0.36
N GLY A 53 9.13 -13.09 -0.18
CA GLY A 53 10.35 -13.16 -0.99
C GLY A 53 11.11 -14.47 -0.79
N LEU A 54 11.05 -15.09 0.39
CA LEU A 54 11.61 -16.43 0.61
C LEU A 54 10.95 -17.51 -0.28
N PHE A 55 9.67 -17.32 -0.63
CA PHE A 55 8.93 -18.18 -1.56
C PHE A 55 9.00 -17.70 -3.02
N GLY A 56 9.87 -16.75 -3.35
CA GLY A 56 10.02 -16.22 -4.70
C GLY A 56 8.95 -15.19 -5.10
N PHE A 57 8.11 -14.75 -4.15
CA PHE A 57 7.15 -13.68 -4.34
C PHE A 57 7.75 -12.35 -3.90
N GLU A 58 8.72 -11.88 -4.68
CA GLU A 58 9.27 -10.53 -4.61
C GLU A 58 8.14 -9.51 -4.88
N GLY A 59 8.13 -8.36 -4.18
CA GLY A 59 7.17 -7.27 -4.45
C GLY A 59 5.84 -7.27 -3.69
N ILE A 60 5.48 -8.30 -2.91
CA ILE A 60 4.23 -8.31 -2.10
C ILE A 60 4.23 -7.19 -1.04
N GLY A 61 5.40 -6.85 -0.50
CA GLY A 61 5.55 -5.72 0.44
C GLY A 61 5.03 -4.40 -0.14
N HIS A 62 5.29 -4.11 -1.41
CA HIS A 62 4.80 -2.88 -2.05
C HIS A 62 3.31 -2.93 -2.38
N ILE A 63 2.74 -4.12 -2.61
CA ILE A 63 1.29 -4.31 -2.77
C ILE A 63 0.57 -3.98 -1.46
N TYR A 64 1.12 -4.37 -0.30
CA TYR A 64 0.55 -4.04 1.01
C TYR A 64 0.46 -2.53 1.27
N LEU A 65 1.43 -1.79 0.72
CA LEU A 65 1.46 -0.34 0.78
C LEU A 65 0.43 0.31 -0.15
N SER A 66 -0.26 -0.43 -1.03
CA SER A 66 -1.08 0.04 -2.16
C SER A 66 -0.30 0.52 -3.39
N GLN A 67 1.01 0.26 -3.48
CA GLN A 67 1.83 0.53 -4.67
C GLN A 67 1.82 -0.66 -5.63
N ILE A 68 0.65 -0.99 -6.17
CA ILE A 68 0.42 -2.19 -6.99
C ILE A 68 1.37 -2.23 -8.21
N GLY A 69 1.53 -1.10 -8.92
CA GLY A 69 2.39 -1.03 -10.11
C GLY A 69 3.87 -1.35 -9.84
N LYS A 70 4.43 -0.80 -8.75
CA LYS A 70 5.82 -1.10 -8.36
C LYS A 70 5.97 -2.52 -7.82
N GLY A 71 4.98 -3.01 -7.08
CA GLY A 71 4.95 -4.40 -6.61
C GLY A 71 4.99 -5.40 -7.75
N ILE A 72 4.14 -5.25 -8.76
CA ILE A 72 4.15 -6.09 -9.97
C ILE A 72 5.45 -5.95 -10.77
N GLY A 73 5.98 -4.74 -10.90
CA GLY A 73 7.27 -4.54 -11.58
C GLY A 73 8.41 -5.32 -10.93
N LEU A 74 8.50 -5.25 -9.60
CA LEU A 74 9.52 -5.99 -8.83
C LEU A 74 9.29 -7.50 -8.88
N LEU A 75 8.03 -7.96 -8.87
CA LEU A 75 7.69 -9.38 -9.00
C LEU A 75 8.15 -9.95 -10.34
N LEU A 76 7.87 -9.25 -11.45
CA LEU A 76 8.29 -9.67 -12.79
C LEU A 76 9.82 -9.71 -12.91
N ILE A 77 10.51 -8.68 -12.38
CA ILE A 77 11.98 -8.62 -12.38
C ILE A 77 12.55 -9.79 -11.55
N GLY A 78 12.00 -10.05 -10.36
CA GLY A 78 12.41 -11.15 -9.50
C GLY A 78 12.23 -12.53 -10.15
N TRP A 79 11.11 -12.75 -10.86
CA TRP A 79 10.88 -13.97 -11.62
C TRP A 79 11.86 -14.14 -12.79
N ILE A 80 12.14 -13.08 -13.55
CA ILE A 80 13.10 -13.14 -14.67
C ILE A 80 14.51 -13.46 -14.14
N LEU A 81 14.92 -12.81 -13.06
CA LEU A 81 16.22 -13.06 -12.41
C LEU A 81 16.32 -14.48 -11.85
N SER A 82 15.26 -14.97 -11.19
CA SER A 82 15.23 -16.33 -10.63
C SER A 82 15.19 -17.41 -11.72
N ALA A 83 14.40 -17.21 -12.78
CA ALA A 83 14.31 -18.13 -13.91
C ALA A 83 15.64 -18.19 -14.69
N SER A 84 16.28 -17.05 -14.92
CA SER A 84 17.60 -17.01 -15.56
C SER A 84 18.67 -17.69 -14.71
N ALA A 85 18.71 -17.44 -13.39
CA ALA A 85 19.60 -18.15 -12.48
C ALA A 85 19.38 -19.68 -12.53
N PHE A 86 18.11 -20.13 -12.55
CA PHE A 86 17.76 -21.54 -12.66
C PHE A 86 18.22 -22.18 -13.99
N LEU A 87 18.08 -21.46 -15.11
CA LEU A 87 18.57 -21.91 -16.41
C LEU A 87 20.10 -22.07 -16.44
N PHE A 88 20.85 -21.16 -15.80
CA PHE A 88 22.31 -21.29 -15.71
C PHE A 88 22.76 -22.49 -14.87
N VAL A 89 22.02 -22.82 -13.81
CA VAL A 89 22.25 -24.05 -13.03
C VAL A 89 22.01 -25.29 -13.89
N LEU A 90 20.88 -25.36 -14.60
CA LEU A 90 20.56 -26.49 -15.48
C LEU A 90 21.56 -26.64 -16.64
N GLY A 91 22.06 -25.52 -17.17
CA GLY A 91 23.09 -25.50 -18.22
C GLY A 91 24.50 -25.84 -17.74
N GLY A 92 24.71 -26.09 -16.44
CA GLY A 92 26.01 -26.44 -15.87
C GLY A 92 26.99 -25.27 -15.72
N ILE A 93 26.53 -24.02 -15.90
CA ILE A 93 27.35 -22.81 -15.78
C ILE A 93 27.30 -22.29 -14.33
N PHE A 94 27.87 -23.07 -13.41
CA PHE A 94 27.76 -22.82 -11.96
C PHE A 94 28.36 -21.48 -11.51
N ILE A 95 29.43 -21.01 -12.15
CA ILE A 95 30.05 -19.72 -11.80
C ILE A 95 29.08 -18.58 -12.07
N ALA A 96 28.42 -18.57 -13.23
CA ALA A 96 27.42 -17.57 -13.57
C ALA A 96 26.20 -17.67 -12.66
N ALA A 97 25.75 -18.89 -12.33
CA ALA A 97 24.66 -19.12 -11.40
C ALA A 97 24.95 -18.60 -9.98
N ILE A 98 26.18 -18.77 -9.47
CA ILE A 98 26.58 -18.26 -8.16
C ILE A 98 26.57 -16.73 -8.15
N ILE A 99 27.15 -16.09 -9.18
CA ILE A 99 27.17 -14.63 -9.31
C ILE A 99 25.74 -14.07 -9.36
N LEU A 100 24.86 -14.68 -10.18
CA LEU A 100 23.46 -14.30 -10.26
C LEU A 100 22.71 -14.54 -8.94
N GLY A 101 22.97 -15.66 -8.27
CA GLY A 101 22.38 -15.98 -6.98
C GLY A 101 22.71 -14.95 -5.90
N ILE A 102 23.95 -14.47 -5.85
CA ILE A 102 24.35 -13.37 -4.97
C ILE A 102 23.57 -12.09 -5.34
N GLY A 103 23.43 -11.80 -6.64
CA GLY A 103 22.64 -10.66 -7.12
C GLY A 103 21.17 -10.72 -6.67
N VAL A 104 20.53 -11.89 -6.82
CA VAL A 104 19.16 -12.14 -6.36
C VAL A 104 19.05 -11.96 -4.84
N PHE A 105 20.03 -12.45 -4.07
CA PHE A 105 20.03 -12.31 -2.63
C PHE A 105 20.18 -10.85 -2.16
N VAL A 106 21.05 -10.08 -2.81
CA VAL A 106 21.20 -8.63 -2.55
C VAL A 106 19.91 -7.90 -2.92
N PHE A 107 19.30 -8.24 -4.06
CA PHE A 107 18.03 -7.67 -4.49
C PHE A 107 16.91 -7.96 -3.48
N TRP A 108 16.84 -9.19 -2.95
CA TRP A 108 15.88 -9.61 -1.92
C TRP A 108 16.00 -8.79 -0.63
N ILE A 109 17.22 -8.52 -0.15
CA ILE A 109 17.43 -7.65 1.02
C ILE A 109 17.05 -6.20 0.70
N TRP A 110 17.44 -5.72 -0.48
CA TRP A 110 17.19 -4.34 -0.90
C TRP A 110 15.70 -4.02 -1.03
N GLN A 111 14.88 -4.91 -1.62
CA GLN A 111 13.43 -4.69 -1.71
C GLN A 111 12.76 -4.61 -0.32
N ALA A 112 13.25 -5.37 0.67
CA ALA A 112 12.71 -5.33 2.02
C ALA A 112 13.03 -3.98 2.70
N TYR A 113 14.24 -3.47 2.48
CA TYR A 113 14.61 -2.12 2.91
C TYR A 113 13.76 -1.04 2.21
N ASP A 114 13.56 -1.14 0.90
CA ASP A 114 12.76 -0.16 0.15
C ASP A 114 11.29 -0.16 0.61
N ALA A 115 10.69 -1.34 0.84
CA ALA A 115 9.34 -1.47 1.39
C ALA A 115 9.20 -0.76 2.76
N ASN A 116 10.19 -0.88 3.64
CA ASN A 116 10.22 -0.15 4.92
C ASN A 116 10.26 1.37 4.72
N LYS A 117 11.14 1.84 3.84
CA LYS A 117 11.31 3.26 3.54
C LYS A 117 10.02 3.86 2.97
N GLN A 118 9.37 3.15 2.05
CA GLN A 118 8.11 3.59 1.48
C GLN A 118 6.96 3.58 2.50
N ALA A 119 6.96 2.65 3.46
CA ALA A 119 5.93 2.58 4.48
C ALA A 119 6.01 3.77 5.44
N LYS A 120 7.24 4.17 5.81
CA LYS A 120 7.49 5.39 6.57
C LYS A 120 7.03 6.63 5.78
N TYR A 121 7.38 6.69 4.50
CA TYR A 121 6.95 7.79 3.62
C TYR A 121 5.42 7.88 3.52
N TYR A 122 4.72 6.75 3.36
CA TYR A 122 3.25 6.69 3.33
C TYR A 122 2.63 7.32 4.58
N ASN A 123 3.12 6.92 5.76
CA ASN A 123 2.61 7.43 7.03
C ASN A 123 2.89 8.93 7.19
N THR A 124 4.09 9.39 6.85
CA THR A 124 4.42 10.84 6.89
C THR A 124 3.55 11.63 5.92
N PHE A 125 3.33 11.14 4.71
CA PHE A 125 2.51 11.81 3.70
C PHE A 125 1.04 11.88 4.14
N LEU A 126 0.50 10.79 4.70
CA LEU A 126 -0.85 10.75 5.25
C LEU A 126 -1.05 11.77 6.38
N LEU A 127 -0.09 11.88 7.29
CA LEU A 127 -0.14 12.83 8.40
C LEU A 127 -0.12 14.29 7.91
N GLN A 128 0.62 14.59 6.84
CA GLN A 128 0.75 15.94 6.31
C GLN A 128 -0.41 16.35 5.40
N ASN A 129 -0.91 15.44 4.57
CA ASN A 129 -1.86 15.77 3.50
C ASN A 129 -3.28 15.30 3.79
N GLY A 130 -3.49 14.47 4.82
CA GLY A 130 -4.78 13.86 5.12
C GLY A 130 -5.30 12.93 4.02
N LYS A 131 -4.47 12.53 3.05
CA LYS A 131 -4.84 11.62 1.95
C LYS A 131 -3.67 10.73 1.56
N PRO A 132 -3.91 9.48 1.10
CA PRO A 132 -2.83 8.61 0.68
C PRO A 132 -2.12 9.15 -0.57
N PRO A 133 -0.79 8.95 -0.69
CA PRO A 133 0.01 9.40 -1.84
C PRO A 133 -0.27 8.64 -3.15
N TRP A 134 -0.90 7.48 -3.09
CA TRP A 134 -1.27 6.64 -4.23
C TRP A 134 -2.57 5.89 -3.94
#